data_AF-A0A124IUP6-F1
#
_entry.id   AF-A0A124IUP6-F1
#
_cell.length_a   1.000
_cell.length_b   1.000
_cell.length_c   1.000
_cell.angle_alpha   90.00
_cell.angle_beta   90.00
_cell.angle_gamma   90.00
#
_symmetry.space_group_name_H-M   'P 1'
#
loop_
_entity.id
_entity.type
_entity.pdbx_description
1 polymer ?
#
loop_
_entity_poly.entity_id
_entity_poly.type
_entity_poly.pdbx_seq_one_letter_code
_entity_poly.pdbx_strand_id
1 'polypeptide(L)'
;MASNGADRDPEIDRLLEAKARELTKKMKYSGVVELSKENFDDFLKTFRVAVVDFWATWCAPCFMLEPIIKRLALEMPDVGFGRLNTEEEPEIAAK
;
A
#
# COMPACT_ATOMS: atom_id res chain seq x y z
N MET A 1 -2.44 -22.45 -39.44
CA MET A 1 -2.80 -21.01 -39.47
C MET A 1 -3.38 -20.67 -38.11
N ALA A 2 -2.58 -20.12 -37.21
CA ALA A 2 -3.04 -19.74 -35.86
C ALA A 2 -3.93 -18.51 -35.99
N SER A 3 -5.22 -18.67 -35.69
CA SER A 3 -6.17 -17.57 -35.58
C SER A 3 -5.69 -16.61 -34.50
N ASN A 4 -5.23 -15.42 -34.92
CA ASN A 4 -4.88 -14.30 -34.06
C ASN A 4 -6.03 -13.99 -33.09
N GLY A 5 -5.67 -13.65 -31.84
CA GLY A 5 -6.54 -13.39 -30.69
C GLY A 5 -7.51 -12.19 -30.82
N ALA A 6 -8.36 -12.20 -31.83
CA ALA A 6 -9.39 -11.19 -32.09
C ALA A 6 -10.75 -11.50 -31.44
N ASP A 7 -10.89 -12.63 -30.73
CA ASP A 7 -12.15 -13.10 -30.16
C ASP A 7 -12.00 -13.45 -28.68
N ARG A 8 -11.41 -12.51 -27.91
CA ARG A 8 -11.36 -12.65 -26.44
C ARG A 8 -12.74 -12.28 -25.88
N ASP A 9 -13.26 -13.12 -24.99
CA ASP A 9 -14.52 -12.87 -24.28
C ASP A 9 -14.49 -11.49 -23.60
N PRO A 10 -15.51 -10.62 -23.80
CA PRO A 10 -15.59 -9.30 -23.16
C PRO A 10 -15.44 -9.35 -21.63
N GLU A 11 -15.78 -10.46 -20.99
CA GLU A 11 -15.57 -10.67 -19.55
C GLU A 11 -14.09 -10.83 -19.21
N ILE A 12 -13.31 -11.53 -20.05
CA ILE A 12 -11.86 -11.67 -19.87
C ILE A 12 -11.20 -10.29 -19.96
N ASP A 13 -11.58 -9.46 -20.93
CA ASP A 13 -11.01 -8.12 -21.09
C ASP A 13 -11.33 -7.23 -19.86
N ARG A 14 -12.57 -7.28 -19.34
CA ARG A 14 -12.97 -6.59 -18.10
C ARG A 14 -12.15 -7.04 -16.88
N LEU A 15 -11.95 -8.34 -16.73
CA LEU A 15 -11.18 -8.91 -15.62
C LEU A 15 -9.71 -8.49 -15.70
N LEU A 16 -9.13 -8.51 -16.90
CA LEU A 16 -7.75 -8.06 -17.13
C LEU A 16 -7.58 -6.57 -16.79
N GLU A 17 -8.51 -5.72 -17.23
CA GLU A 17 -8.49 -4.30 -16.88
C GLU A 17 -8.65 -4.06 -15.37
N ALA A 18 -9.56 -4.79 -14.71
CA ALA A 18 -9.77 -4.68 -13.28
C ALA A 18 -8.51 -5.09 -12.50
N LYS A 19 -7.86 -6.20 -12.89
CA LYS A 19 -6.61 -6.66 -12.27
C LYS A 19 -5.45 -5.72 -12.54
N ALA A 20 -5.34 -5.16 -13.75
CA ALA A 20 -4.33 -4.16 -14.06
C ALA A 20 -4.48 -2.94 -13.15
N ARG A 21 -5.71 -2.41 -12.98
CA ARG A 21 -5.98 -1.30 -12.05
C ARG A 21 -5.62 -1.64 -10.61
N GLU A 22 -5.99 -2.83 -10.14
CA GLU A 22 -5.65 -3.31 -8.79
C GLU A 22 -4.13 -3.38 -8.57
N LEU A 23 -3.40 -3.99 -9.52
CA LEU A 23 -1.94 -4.12 -9.46
C LEU A 23 -1.24 -2.77 -9.53
N THR A 24 -1.66 -1.87 -10.42
CA THR A 24 -1.12 -0.50 -10.48
C THR A 24 -1.34 0.23 -9.15
N LYS A 25 -2.50 0.05 -8.51
CA LYS A 25 -2.79 0.66 -7.21
C LYS A 25 -1.92 0.08 -6.09
N LYS A 26 -1.71 -1.23 -6.05
CA LYS A 26 -0.78 -1.85 -5.09
C LYS A 26 0.67 -1.40 -5.32
N MET A 27 1.11 -1.31 -6.58
CA MET A 27 2.45 -0.84 -6.93
C MET A 27 2.72 0.60 -6.50
N LYS A 28 1.71 1.48 -6.52
CA LYS A 28 1.79 2.86 -5.98
C LYS A 28 2.27 2.87 -4.51
N TYR A 29 1.98 1.81 -3.76
CA TYR A 29 2.26 1.69 -2.34
C TYR A 29 3.19 0.49 -2.05
N SER A 30 4.38 0.52 -2.65
CA SER A 30 5.41 -0.51 -2.43
C SER A 30 6.38 -0.13 -1.31
N GLY A 31 6.84 -1.13 -0.55
CA GLY A 31 7.72 -0.92 0.60
C GLY A 31 7.00 -0.22 1.76
N VAL A 32 7.72 0.65 2.48
CA VAL A 32 7.15 1.45 3.57
C VAL A 32 6.83 2.85 3.05
N VAL A 33 5.56 3.23 3.10
CA VAL A 33 5.03 4.48 2.55
C VAL A 33 4.87 5.53 3.65
N GLU A 34 5.29 6.77 3.42
CA GLU A 34 4.94 7.88 4.32
C GLU A 34 3.48 8.27 4.10
N LEU A 35 2.69 8.21 5.16
CA LEU A 35 1.28 8.49 5.13
C LEU A 35 0.97 9.91 5.58
N SER A 36 -0.01 10.48 4.91
CA SER A 36 -0.51 11.83 5.14
C SER A 36 -2.02 11.86 4.99
N LYS A 37 -2.64 13.00 5.27
CA LYS A 37 -4.09 13.19 5.09
C LYS A 37 -4.57 12.88 3.68
N GLU A 38 -3.73 13.14 2.67
CA GLU A 38 -4.07 12.95 1.26
C GLU A 38 -4.11 11.48 0.85
N ASN A 39 -3.36 10.61 1.52
CA ASN A 39 -3.13 9.25 1.05
C ASN A 39 -3.56 8.14 2.04
N PHE A 40 -3.79 8.47 3.31
CA PHE A 40 -4.05 7.49 4.37
C PHE A 40 -5.28 6.62 4.08
N ASP A 41 -6.42 7.26 3.79
CA ASP A 41 -7.67 6.53 3.52
C ASP A 41 -7.59 5.72 2.21
N ASP A 42 -6.88 6.21 1.19
CA ASP A 42 -6.67 5.49 -0.08
C ASP A 42 -5.76 4.26 0.11
N PHE A 43 -4.72 4.42 0.93
CA PHE A 43 -3.81 3.35 1.31
C PHE A 43 -4.56 2.23 2.04
N LEU A 44 -5.34 2.57 3.08
CA LEU A 44 -6.13 1.57 3.84
C LEU A 44 -7.18 0.86 2.98
N LYS A 45 -7.76 1.53 1.98
CA LYS A 45 -8.71 0.90 1.03
C LYS A 45 -8.02 0.00 0.01
N THR A 46 -6.72 0.18 -0.21
CA THR A 46 -5.96 -0.58 -1.22
C THR A 46 -5.56 -1.96 -0.71
N PHE A 47 -5.21 -2.05 0.57
CA PHE A 47 -4.75 -3.29 1.18
C PHE A 47 -5.83 -3.90 2.06
N ARG A 48 -5.98 -5.22 1.98
CA ARG A 48 -6.86 -5.97 2.89
C ARG A 48 -6.35 -5.92 4.33
N VAL A 49 -5.02 -5.93 4.50
CA VAL A 49 -4.33 -5.84 5.78
C VAL A 49 -3.25 -4.79 5.63
N ALA A 50 -3.17 -3.88 6.59
CA ALA A 50 -2.15 -2.84 6.64
C ALA A 50 -1.53 -2.76 8.03
N VAL A 51 -0.22 -2.48 8.08
CA VAL A 51 0.52 -2.13 9.28
C VAL A 51 0.93 -0.67 9.15
N VAL A 52 0.57 0.15 10.14
CA VAL A 52 0.93 1.57 10.17
C VAL A 52 1.77 1.85 11.41
N ASP A 53 3.00 2.31 11.19
CA ASP A 53 3.89 2.78 12.25
C ASP A 53 3.61 4.26 12.56
N PHE A 54 2.87 4.51 13.63
CA PHE A 54 2.65 5.85 14.14
C PHE A 54 3.87 6.28 14.95
N TRP A 55 4.69 7.15 14.37
CA TRP A 55 6.00 7.52 14.92
C TRP A 55 6.07 9.01 15.25
N ALA A 56 7.14 9.41 15.94
CA ALA A 56 7.45 10.80 16.26
C ALA A 56 8.97 10.97 16.41
N THR A 57 9.47 12.20 16.29
CA THR A 57 10.91 12.51 16.37
C THR A 57 11.53 12.18 17.73
N TRP A 58 10.72 12.21 18.79
CA TRP A 58 11.11 11.83 20.16
C TRP A 58 10.95 10.33 20.45
N CYS A 59 10.38 9.54 19.52
CA CYS A 59 10.13 8.12 19.72
C CYS A 59 11.36 7.27 19.35
N ALA A 60 12.35 7.19 20.23
CA ALA A 60 13.52 6.32 20.05
C ALA A 60 13.16 4.84 19.76
N PRO A 61 12.17 4.22 20.41
CA PRO A 61 11.74 2.85 20.07
C PRO A 61 11.23 2.69 18.63
N CYS A 62 10.56 3.70 18.07
CA CYS A 62 10.04 3.65 16.70
C CYS A 62 11.18 3.51 15.69
N PHE A 63 12.28 4.25 15.86
CA PHE A 63 13.45 4.15 14.99
C PHE A 63 14.15 2.78 15.08
N MET A 64 14.13 2.12 16.24
CA MET A 64 14.66 0.76 16.38
C MET A 64 13.78 -0.27 15.64
N LEU A 65 12.47 -0.03 15.55
CA LEU A 65 11.52 -0.90 14.88
C LEU A 65 11.52 -0.71 13.35
N GLU A 66 11.80 0.50 12.87
CA GLU A 66 11.86 0.85 11.45
C GLU A 66 12.59 -0.17 10.55
N PRO A 67 13.82 -0.65 10.84
CA PRO A 67 14.51 -1.62 9.99
C PRO A 67 13.77 -2.97 9.91
N ILE A 68 13.05 -3.35 10.97
CA ILE A 68 12.26 -4.58 11.00
C ILE A 68 11.03 -4.42 10.10
N ILE A 69 10.32 -3.29 10.20
CA ILE A 69 9.17 -2.97 9.35
C ILE A 69 9.58 -2.93 7.87
N LYS A 70 10.71 -2.29 7.55
CA LYS A 70 11.25 -2.25 6.19
C LYS A 70 11.54 -3.63 5.62
N ARG A 71 12.04 -4.57 6.45
CA ARG A 71 12.27 -5.96 6.02
C ARG A 71 10.94 -6.67 5.76
N LEU A 72 9.97 -6.57 6.68
CA LEU A 72 8.66 -7.19 6.53
C LEU A 72 7.93 -6.68 5.27
N ALA A 73 8.07 -5.40 4.95
CA ALA A 73 7.50 -4.81 3.73
C ALA A 73 8.04 -5.43 2.43
N LEU A 74 9.26 -5.98 2.45
CA LEU A 74 9.82 -6.71 1.31
C LEU A 74 9.34 -8.16 1.25
N GLU A 75 9.16 -8.79 2.41
CA GLU A 75 8.76 -10.19 2.52
C GLU A 75 7.24 -10.40 2.33
N MET A 76 6.43 -9.36 2.57
CA MET A 76 4.98 -9.43 2.59
C MET A 76 4.33 -8.42 1.62
N PRO A 77 4.47 -8.59 0.29
CA PRO A 77 4.02 -7.60 -0.71
C PRO A 77 2.50 -7.41 -0.78
N ASP A 78 1.71 -8.33 -0.20
CA ASP A 78 0.25 -8.21 -0.13
C ASP A 78 -0.25 -7.42 1.09
N VAL A 79 0.64 -7.10 2.03
CA VAL A 79 0.34 -6.26 3.20
C VAL A 79 0.83 -4.84 2.93
N GLY A 80 -0.01 -3.86 3.21
CA GLY A 80 0.40 -2.46 3.13
C GLY A 80 1.26 -2.10 4.33
N PHE A 81 2.44 -1.53 4.11
CA PHE A 81 3.26 -0.96 5.17
C PHE A 81 3.33 0.56 5.02
N GLY A 82 2.83 1.26 6.03
CA GLY A 82 2.86 2.70 6.10
C GLY A 82 3.51 3.17 7.38
N ARG A 83 3.95 4.42 7.40
CA ARG A 83 4.34 5.12 8.62
C ARG A 83 3.75 6.52 8.59
N LEU A 84 3.42 7.06 9.76
CA LEU A 84 2.78 8.36 9.90
C LEU A 84 3.42 9.11 11.06
N ASN A 85 3.93 10.31 10.77
CA ASN A 85 4.46 11.20 11.81
C ASN A 85 3.28 11.83 12.57
N THR A 86 3.11 11.45 13.84
CA THR A 86 2.03 11.95 14.71
C THR A 86 2.13 13.45 15.02
N GLU A 87 3.32 14.04 14.90
CA GLU A 87 3.54 15.48 15.10
C GLU A 87 3.08 16.30 13.89
N GLU A 88 3.20 15.74 12.69
CA GLU A 88 2.78 16.36 11.43
C GLU A 88 1.31 16.10 11.11
N GLU A 89 0.80 14.93 11.48
CA GLU A 89 -0.55 14.45 11.15
C GLU A 89 -1.40 14.14 12.41
N PRO A 90 -1.58 15.10 13.33
CA PRO A 90 -2.22 14.86 14.62
C PRO A 90 -3.71 14.48 14.49
N GLU A 91 -4.40 14.98 13.45
CA GLU A 91 -5.80 14.64 13.18
C GLU A 91 -5.98 13.15 12.84
N ILE A 92 -5.00 12.57 12.13
CA ILE A 92 -5.04 11.16 11.73
C ILE A 92 -4.59 10.29 12.89
N ALA A 93 -3.57 10.71 13.63
CA ALA A 93 -3.09 10.01 14.82
C ALA A 93 -4.15 9.88 15.92
N ALA A 94 -5.16 10.75 15.92
CA ALA A 94 -6.27 10.73 16.86
C ALA A 94 -7.49 9.88 16.43
N LYS A 95 -7.48 9.30 15.22
CA LYS A 95 -8.55 8.41 14.73
C LYS A 95 -8.48 7.03 15.38
#